data_AF-A0A087SMB3-F1
#
_entry.id   AF-A0A087SMB3-F1
#
_cell.length_a   1.000
_cell.length_b   1.000
_cell.length_c   1.000
_cell.angle_alpha   90.00
_cell.angle_beta   90.00
_cell.angle_gamma   90.00
#
_symmetry.space_group_name_H-M   'P 1'
#
loop_
_entity.id
_entity.type
_entity.pdbx_description
1 polymer ?
#
loop_
_entity_poly.entity_id
_entity_poly.type
_entity_poly.pdbx_seq_one_letter_code
_entity_poly.pdbx_strand_id
1 'polypeptide(L)'
;MIVEKGRWYEVNRLEAAPGSTIRLGRVLAHKANGDIRFGTPYLEDVAVHAKVLDHMQGEKITVFKYKPKKHYRRTNGHRQQLTRFMVTEVLEGQEAGEAPVAVVDENPAAATEEAA
;
A
#
# COMPACT_ATOMS: atom_id res chain seq x y z
N MET A 1 -0.16 -1.18 -12.30
CA MET A 1 1.05 -2.01 -12.09
C MET A 1 0.64 -3.47 -12.21
N ILE A 2 1.47 -4.32 -12.81
CA ILE A 2 1.22 -5.77 -12.87
C ILE A 2 1.93 -6.41 -11.67
N VAL A 3 1.22 -7.28 -10.95
CA VAL A 3 1.71 -7.95 -9.74
C VAL A 3 1.81 -9.45 -9.95
N GLU A 4 2.82 -10.05 -9.35
CA GLU A 4 3.09 -11.50 -9.36
C GLU A 4 3.25 -12.00 -7.94
N LYS A 5 2.82 -13.24 -7.69
CA LYS A 5 2.97 -13.91 -6.39
C LYS A 5 4.46 -14.04 -6.02
N GLY A 6 4.79 -13.76 -4.75
CA GLY A 6 6.14 -13.92 -4.22
C GLY A 6 7.10 -12.78 -4.54
N ARG A 7 6.64 -11.74 -5.23
CA ARG A 7 7.43 -10.54 -5.52
C ARG A 7 7.07 -9.38 -4.60
N TRP A 8 8.04 -8.52 -4.33
CA TRP A 8 7.85 -7.28 -3.60
C TRP A 8 7.70 -6.09 -4.54
N TYR A 9 6.91 -5.11 -4.10
CA TYR A 9 6.64 -3.89 -4.84
C TYR A 9 6.59 -2.68 -3.92
N GLU A 10 6.88 -1.51 -4.47
CA GLU A 10 6.86 -0.23 -3.76
C GLU A 10 5.70 0.63 -4.25
N VAL A 11 4.94 1.16 -3.31
CA VAL A 11 3.82 2.07 -3.58
C VAL A 11 3.87 3.28 -2.66
N ASN A 12 2.99 4.24 -2.92
CA ASN A 12 2.76 5.36 -2.02
C ASN A 12 2.46 4.88 -0.60
N ARG A 13 2.67 5.77 0.37
CA ARG A 13 2.46 5.46 1.78
C ARG A 13 1.05 4.91 2.01
N LEU A 14 0.99 3.72 2.61
CA LEU A 14 -0.24 3.11 3.11
C LEU A 14 -0.32 3.28 4.63
N GLU A 15 -1.54 3.50 5.12
CA GLU A 15 -1.88 3.57 6.55
C GLU A 15 -2.07 2.15 7.12
N ALA A 16 -1.02 1.34 7.04
CA ALA A 16 -1.02 -0.04 7.52
C ALA A 16 0.30 -0.28 8.26
N ALA A 17 0.27 -1.03 9.36
CA ALA A 17 1.48 -1.29 10.14
C ALA A 17 2.43 -2.26 9.40
N PRO A 18 3.77 -2.15 9.58
CA PRO A 18 4.69 -3.14 9.05
C PRO A 18 4.38 -4.51 9.64
N GLY A 19 4.27 -5.52 8.77
CA GLY A 19 3.85 -6.87 9.12
C GLY A 19 2.36 -7.16 8.94
N SER A 20 1.51 -6.14 8.75
CA SER A 20 0.08 -6.35 8.53
C SER A 20 -0.22 -6.92 7.14
N THR A 21 -1.30 -7.69 7.04
CA THR A 21 -1.82 -8.16 5.76
C THR A 21 -2.85 -7.16 5.23
N ILE A 22 -2.70 -6.76 3.98
CA ILE A 22 -3.61 -5.88 3.26
C ILE A 22 -4.30 -6.65 2.13
N ARG A 23 -5.57 -6.32 1.90
CA ARG A 23 -6.39 -6.89 0.82
C ARG A 23 -6.57 -5.84 -0.27
N LEU A 24 -6.15 -6.17 -1.50
CA LEU A 24 -6.31 -5.33 -2.69
C LEU A 24 -7.44 -5.91 -3.54
N GLY A 25 -8.65 -5.36 -3.41
CA GLY A 25 -9.84 -5.82 -4.14
C GLY A 25 -10.07 -5.14 -5.49
N ARG A 26 -9.35 -4.05 -5.81
CA ARG A 26 -9.50 -3.33 -7.08
C ARG A 26 -8.57 -3.93 -8.13
N VAL A 27 -8.99 -5.04 -8.72
CA VAL A 27 -8.23 -5.74 -9.78
C VAL A 27 -8.86 -5.43 -11.14
N LEU A 28 -8.05 -4.97 -12.09
CA LEU A 28 -8.50 -4.61 -13.44
C LEU A 28 -8.42 -5.77 -14.43
N ALA A 29 -7.39 -6.60 -14.29
CA ALA A 29 -7.16 -7.73 -15.19
C ALA A 29 -6.45 -8.84 -14.42
N HIS A 30 -6.80 -10.08 -14.74
CA HIS A 30 -6.18 -11.28 -14.18
C HIS A 30 -5.79 -12.23 -15.31
N LYS A 31 -4.58 -12.78 -15.24
CA LYS A 31 -4.08 -13.76 -16.21
C LYS A 31 -3.81 -15.07 -15.48
N ALA A 32 -4.57 -16.10 -15.81
CA ALA A 32 -4.41 -17.45 -15.30
C ALA A 32 -4.29 -18.42 -16.48
N ASN A 33 -3.24 -19.24 -16.48
CA ASN A 33 -3.08 -20.37 -17.42
C ASN A 33 -3.22 -20.04 -18.92
N GLY A 34 -2.94 -18.79 -19.31
CA GLY A 34 -3.03 -18.33 -20.71
C GLY A 34 -4.28 -17.50 -21.01
N ASP A 35 -5.33 -17.65 -20.21
CA ASP A 35 -6.56 -16.86 -20.33
C ASP A 35 -6.42 -15.54 -19.57
N ILE A 36 -6.82 -14.44 -20.23
CA ILE A 36 -6.81 -13.11 -19.64
C ILE A 36 -8.25 -12.65 -19.48
N ARG A 37 -8.66 -12.41 -18.23
CA ARG A 37 -9.95 -11.81 -17.89
C ARG A 37 -9.75 -10.33 -17.66
N PHE A 38 -10.59 -9.50 -18.29
CA PHE A 38 -10.61 -8.06 -18.10
C PHE A 38 -11.87 -7.67 -17.32
N GLY A 39 -11.72 -6.76 -16.35
CA GLY A 39 -12.83 -6.20 -15.59
C GLY A 39 -13.47 -5.02 -16.32
N THR A 40 -14.76 -4.83 -16.10
CA THR A 40 -15.53 -3.67 -16.57
C THR A 40 -16.45 -3.21 -15.44
N PRO A 41 -16.01 -2.37 -14.48
CA PRO A 41 -14.72 -1.67 -14.33
C PRO A 41 -13.65 -2.41 -13.51
N TYR A 42 -14.03 -3.36 -12.66
CA TYR A 42 -13.12 -4.19 -11.85
C TYR A 42 -13.60 -5.66 -11.90
N LEU A 43 -12.73 -6.59 -11.53
CA LEU A 43 -13.08 -7.99 -11.30
C LEU A 43 -13.46 -8.16 -9.83
N GLU A 44 -14.71 -8.56 -9.56
CA GLU A 44 -15.21 -8.77 -8.19
C GLU A 44 -14.71 -10.10 -7.59
N ASP A 45 -14.51 -11.12 -8.43
CA ASP A 45 -14.12 -12.47 -8.02
C ASP A 45 -12.61 -12.65 -7.78
N VAL A 46 -11.83 -11.57 -7.82
CA VAL A 46 -10.36 -11.62 -7.68
C VAL A 46 -9.89 -10.64 -6.63
N ALA A 47 -9.15 -11.15 -5.64
CA ALA A 47 -8.53 -10.33 -4.61
C ALA A 47 -7.05 -10.69 -4.44
N VAL A 48 -6.21 -9.69 -4.19
CA VAL A 48 -4.78 -9.91 -3.93
C VAL A 48 -4.50 -9.66 -2.45
N HIS A 49 -3.95 -10.68 -1.77
CA HIS A 49 -3.43 -10.56 -0.42
C HIS A 49 -1.95 -10.20 -0.47
N ALA A 50 -1.57 -9.18 0.29
CA ALA A 50 -0.20 -8.74 0.39
C ALA A 50 0.17 -8.46 1.84
N LYS A 51 1.44 -8.71 2.19
CA LYS A 51 2.00 -8.38 3.49
C LYS A 51 2.85 -7.13 3.37
N VAL A 52 2.61 -6.15 4.24
CA VAL A 52 3.46 -4.96 4.34
C VAL A 52 4.79 -5.37 4.98
N LEU A 53 5.91 -5.09 4.32
CA LEU A 53 7.23 -5.39 4.84
C LEU A 53 7.73 -4.22 5.67
N ASP A 54 7.85 -3.04 5.05
CA ASP A 54 8.39 -1.85 5.68
C ASP A 54 7.82 -0.57 5.05
N HIS A 55 8.10 0.55 5.73
CA HIS A 55 7.93 1.88 5.17
C HIS A 55 9.28 2.55 5.08
N MET A 56 9.58 3.09 3.91
CA MET A 56 10.87 3.70 3.61
C MET A 56 10.69 5.07 2.97
N GLN A 57 11.75 5.87 3.01
CA GLN A 57 11.82 7.10 2.25
C GLN A 57 12.51 6.80 0.92
N GLY A 58 11.85 7.20 -0.17
CA GLY A 58 12.42 7.11 -1.50
C GLY A 58 13.59 8.06 -1.71
N GLU A 59 14.06 8.07 -2.95
CA GLU A 59 15.13 8.95 -3.38
C GLU A 59 14.76 10.43 -3.18
N LYS A 60 15.76 11.25 -2.82
CA LYS A 60 15.57 12.68 -2.67
C LYS A 60 15.53 13.34 -4.04
N ILE A 61 14.35 13.81 -4.44
CA ILE A 61 14.19 14.65 -5.63
C ILE A 61 14.51 16.09 -5.24
N THR A 62 15.52 16.68 -5.87
CA THR A 62 15.90 18.07 -5.62
C THR A 62 15.28 18.97 -6.69
N VAL A 63 14.40 19.88 -6.28
CA VAL A 63 13.75 20.86 -7.14
C VAL A 63 14.42 22.21 -6.95
N PHE A 64 15.11 22.67 -7.99
CA PHE A 64 15.74 23.98 -8.03
C PHE A 64 14.89 24.96 -8.86
N LYS A 65 14.50 26.08 -8.26
CA LYS A 65 13.80 27.17 -8.94
C LYS A 65 14.71 28.39 -9.01
N TYR A 66 14.90 28.92 -10.21
CA TYR A 66 15.67 30.14 -10.46
C TYR A 66 14.89 31.10 -11.35
N LYS A 67 14.88 32.40 -11.00
CA LYS A 67 14.38 33.45 -11.89
C LYS A 67 15.49 34.47 -12.15
N PRO A 68 15.86 34.72 -13.42
CA PRO A 68 16.93 35.66 -13.75
C PRO A 68 16.55 37.09 -13.37
N LYS A 69 17.53 37.89 -12.93
CA LYS A 69 17.38 39.32 -12.59
C LYS A 69 16.32 39.63 -11.51
N LYS A 70 15.83 38.61 -10.78
CA LYS A 70 14.87 38.76 -9.68
C LYS A 70 15.43 38.32 -8.32
N HIS A 71 16.74 38.06 -8.23
CA HIS A 71 17.41 37.53 -7.04
C HIS A 71 16.68 36.33 -6.40
N TYR A 72 15.99 35.54 -7.22
CA TYR A 72 15.19 34.41 -6.75
C TYR A 72 15.89 33.11 -7.14
N ARG A 73 16.41 32.42 -6.13
CA ARG A 73 16.95 31.06 -6.21
C ARG A 73 16.47 30.29 -4.99
N ARG A 74 15.81 29.16 -5.20
CA ARG A 74 15.30 28.29 -4.12
C ARG A 74 15.58 26.84 -4.48
N THR A 75 16.16 26.11 -3.54
CA THR A 75 16.41 24.67 -3.65
C THR A 75 15.55 23.98 -2.60
N ASN A 76 14.57 23.18 -3.03
CA ASN A 76 13.74 22.37 -2.14
C ASN A 76 14.02 20.90 -2.44
N GLY A 77 14.05 20.06 -1.41
CA GLY A 77 14.10 18.61 -1.56
C GLY A 77 12.76 17.99 -1.22
N HIS A 78 12.33 17.02 -2.01
CA HIS A 78 11.21 16.13 -1.68
C HIS A 78 11.72 14.71 -1.51
N ARG A 79 11.31 14.04 -0.43
CA ARG A 79 11.50 12.60 -0.25
C ARG A 79 10.12 11.96 -0.16
N GLN A 80 9.78 11.13 -1.13
CA GLN A 80 8.50 10.43 -1.13
C GLN A 80 8.49 9.35 -0.05
N GLN A 81 7.43 9.28 0.75
CA GLN A 81 7.22 8.15 1.65
C GLN A 81 6.63 6.99 0.86
N LEU A 82 7.30 5.84 0.93
CA LEU A 82 6.95 4.63 0.21
C LEU A 82 6.65 3.50 1.21
N THR A 83 5.82 2.57 0.78
CA THR A 83 5.56 1.32 1.48
C THR A 83 5.96 0.17 0.57
N ARG A 84 6.79 -0.73 1.09
CA ARG A 84 7.11 -1.97 0.39
C ARG A 84 6.19 -3.06 0.90
N PHE A 85 5.52 -3.74 -0.01
CA PHE A 85 4.72 -4.92 0.32
C PHE A 85 5.14 -6.10 -0.54
N MET A 86 4.91 -7.31 -0.02
CA MET A 86 5.11 -8.56 -0.73
C MET A 86 3.75 -9.18 -1.03
N VAL A 87 3.55 -9.62 -2.26
CA VAL A 87 2.32 -10.33 -2.63
C VAL A 87 2.41 -11.77 -2.13
N THR A 88 1.51 -12.13 -1.21
CA THR A 88 1.46 -13.49 -0.66
C THR A 88 0.66 -14.39 -1.58
N GLU A 89 -0.57 -14.00 -1.90
CA GLU A 89 -1.53 -14.85 -2.60
C GLU A 89 -2.48 -14.04 -3.49
N VAL A 90 -2.90 -14.65 -4.59
CA VAL A 90 -3.96 -14.14 -5.48
C VAL A 90 -5.13 -15.12 -5.34
N LEU A 91 -6.26 -14.64 -4.84
CA LEU A 91 -7.46 -15.43 -4.63
C LEU A 91 -8.36 -15.34 -5.87
N GLU A 92 -8.91 -16.48 -6.28
CA GLU A 92 -9.93 -16.60 -7.33
C GLU A 92 -11.20 -17.23 -6.71
N GLY A 93 -12.33 -16.51 -6.73
CA GLY A 93 -13.62 -17.03 -6.26
C GLY A 93 -14.44 -16.07 -5.40
N GLN A 94 -15.70 -16.43 -5.18
CA GLN A 94 -16.70 -15.68 -4.40
C GLN A 94 -16.48 -15.79 -2.88
N GLU A 95 -15.32 -15.35 -2.40
CA GLU A 95 -15.15 -14.93 -0.99
C GLU A 95 -14.55 -13.51 -0.94
N ALA A 96 -14.96 -12.69 -1.90
CA ALA A 96 -14.49 -11.32 -2.02
C ALA A 96 -15.42 -10.30 -1.33
N GLY A 97 -16.51 -10.76 -0.71
CA GLY A 97 -17.60 -9.91 -0.22
C GLY A 97 -17.42 -9.26 1.16
N GLU A 98 -16.42 -9.62 1.97
CA GLU A 98 -16.30 -9.07 3.33
C GLU A 98 -15.02 -8.23 3.48
N ALA A 99 -15.21 -6.95 3.80
CA ALA A 99 -14.13 -6.05 4.19
C ALA A 99 -13.91 -6.20 5.70
N PRO A 100 -12.76 -6.72 6.19
CA PRO A 100 -12.38 -6.42 7.55
C PRO A 100 -11.89 -4.97 7.59
N VAL A 101 -12.74 -4.13 8.17
CA VAL A 101 -12.36 -2.87 8.81
C VAL A 101 -11.13 -3.13 9.66
N ALA A 102 -10.17 -2.19 9.63
CA ALA A 102 -8.97 -2.23 10.45
C ALA A 102 -9.35 -2.56 11.91
N VAL A 103 -9.01 -3.77 12.35
CA VAL A 103 -9.05 -4.11 13.77
C VAL A 103 -7.84 -3.41 14.37
N VAL A 104 -8.10 -2.21 14.90
CA VAL A 104 -7.20 -1.54 15.81
C VAL A 104 -7.27 -2.35 17.09
N ASP A 105 -6.29 -3.24 17.30
CA ASP A 105 -5.99 -3.72 18.65
C ASP A 105 -5.45 -2.50 19.42
N GLU A 106 -6.37 -1.76 20.02
CA GLU A 106 -6.08 -0.84 21.11
C GLU A 106 -5.50 -1.68 22.24
N ASN A 107 -4.18 -1.66 22.37
CA ASN A 107 -3.50 -2.05 23.59
C ASN A 107 -3.86 -1.00 24.67
N PRO A 108 -4.69 -1.30 25.69
CA PRO A 108 -4.93 -0.35 26.75
C PRO A 108 -3.83 -0.53 27.79
N ALA A 109 -2.70 0.12 27.53
CA ALA A 109 -1.75 0.42 28.59
C ALA A 109 -2.24 1.68 29.34
N ALA A 110 -2.63 1.45 30.60
CA ALA A 110 -2.72 2.38 31.74
C ALA A 110 -4.01 3.22 31.93
N ALA A 111 -4.78 2.88 32.98
CA ALA A 111 -5.04 3.77 34.12
C ALA A 111 -5.83 3.05 35.25
N THR A 112 -5.21 2.99 36.44
CA THR A 112 -5.72 3.25 37.80
C THR A 112 -7.18 2.93 38.21
N GLU A 113 -7.32 1.97 39.12
CA GLU A 113 -8.28 1.83 40.24
C GLU A 113 -7.77 0.60 41.04
N GLU A 114 -7.82 0.42 42.36
CA GLU A 114 -8.26 1.15 43.54
C GLU A 114 -7.69 0.34 44.75
N ALA A 115 -7.54 1.00 45.89
CA ALA A 115 -7.57 0.48 47.27
C ALA A 115 -7.41 -1.03 47.57
N ALA A 116 -6.39 -1.37 48.37
CA ALA A 116 -6.47 -2.24 49.56
C ALA A 116 -5.21 -2.06 50.45
#